data_AF-R7M8M9-F1
#
_entry.id   AF-R7M8M9-F1
#
_cell.length_a   1.000
_cell.length_b   1.000
_cell.length_c   1.000
_cell.angle_alpha   90.00
_cell.angle_beta   90.00
_cell.angle_gamma   90.00
#
_symmetry.space_group_name_H-M   'P 1'
#
loop_
_entity.id
_entity.type
_entity.pdbx_description
1 polymer ?
#
loop_
_entity_poly.entity_id
_entity_poly.type
_entity_poly.pdbx_seq_one_letter_code
_entity_poly.pdbx_strand_id
1 'polypeptide(L)'
;MNINDELNKLNTNQQQELEKWFAEQIFKLNKVNKNEQLNYVPYVTRKQVVWVDFGVNVGQELNHSHPAVVLYSRPNVGTVLVAPLTSKSNTSDVVIDIGEIENFEGFSYCKIDQLRAVSKLRIQTKKHENKYYNNYNRETGEYSNPELSTEQMNLIDKAIQELKFKSK
;
A
#
# COMPACT_ATOMS: atom_id res chain seq x y z
N MET A 1 -19.13 0.33 -26.31
CA MET A 1 -19.49 0.64 -24.91
C MET A 1 -19.98 2.08 -24.90
N ASN A 2 -21.24 2.30 -24.50
CA ASN A 2 -21.79 3.64 -24.35
C ASN A 2 -21.67 4.02 -22.88
N ILE A 3 -20.92 5.08 -22.58
CA ILE A 3 -20.62 5.47 -21.20
C ILE A 3 -21.89 5.85 -20.42
N ASN A 4 -22.86 6.47 -21.08
CA ASN A 4 -24.11 6.87 -20.44
C ASN A 4 -24.93 5.65 -20.00
N ASP A 5 -24.95 4.60 -20.82
CA ASP A 5 -25.66 3.36 -20.50
C ASP A 5 -25.03 2.64 -19.31
N GLU A 6 -23.71 2.71 -19.15
CA GLU A 6 -23.02 2.12 -18.00
C GLU A 6 -23.18 2.97 -16.72
N LEU A 7 -23.11 4.30 -16.84
CA LEU A 7 -23.35 5.22 -15.72
C LEU A 7 -24.75 5.04 -15.14
N ASN A 8 -25.75 4.81 -15.99
CA ASN A 8 -27.14 4.58 -15.58
C ASN A 8 -27.34 3.25 -14.80
N LYS A 9 -26.40 2.31 -14.89
CA LYS A 9 -26.46 1.05 -14.12
C LYS A 9 -25.90 1.19 -12.70
N LEU A 10 -25.20 2.28 -12.40
CA LEU A 10 -24.55 2.48 -11.11
C LEU A 10 -25.57 2.92 -10.05
N ASN A 11 -25.47 2.33 -8.87
CA ASN A 11 -26.17 2.85 -7.69
C ASN A 11 -25.49 4.11 -7.13
N THR A 12 -26.14 4.80 -6.20
CA THR A 12 -25.63 6.05 -5.61
C THR A 12 -24.23 5.93 -5.01
N ASN A 13 -23.92 4.82 -4.33
CA ASN A 13 -22.59 4.62 -3.74
C ASN A 13 -21.53 4.44 -4.83
N GLN A 14 -21.85 3.65 -5.86
CA GLN A 14 -20.96 3.44 -7.01
C GLN A 14 -20.73 4.76 -7.78
N GLN A 15 -21.74 5.61 -7.90
CA GLN A 15 -21.61 6.94 -8.49
C GLN A 15 -20.66 7.82 -7.68
N GLN A 16 -20.83 7.89 -6.35
CA GLN A 16 -19.94 8.65 -5.47
C GLN A 16 -18.49 8.14 -5.50
N GLU A 17 -18.29 6.82 -5.51
CA GLU A 17 -16.97 6.22 -5.66
C GLU A 17 -16.34 6.55 -7.01
N LEU A 18 -17.12 6.50 -8.10
CA LEU A 18 -16.66 6.87 -9.43
C LEU A 18 -16.28 8.35 -9.50
N GLU A 19 -17.10 9.25 -8.97
CA GLU A 19 -16.81 10.69 -8.92
C GLU A 19 -15.51 10.97 -8.15
N LYS A 20 -15.35 10.36 -6.98
CA LYS A 20 -14.13 10.47 -6.18
C LYS A 20 -12.92 9.94 -6.96
N TRP A 21 -13.03 8.76 -7.54
CA TRP A 21 -11.95 8.16 -8.32
C TRP A 21 -11.59 9.01 -9.54
N PHE A 22 -12.57 9.57 -10.24
CA PHE A 22 -12.35 10.42 -11.41
C PHE A 22 -11.67 11.74 -11.02
N ALA A 23 -12.09 12.37 -9.92
CA ALA A 23 -11.42 13.53 -9.35
C ALA A 23 -9.96 13.22 -8.98
N GLU A 24 -9.69 12.05 -8.39
CA GLU A 24 -8.33 11.58 -8.10
C GLU A 24 -7.51 11.38 -9.39
N GLN A 25 -8.10 10.84 -10.46
CA GLN A 25 -7.40 10.70 -11.75
C GLN A 25 -7.05 12.06 -12.34
N ILE A 26 -7.98 13.02 -12.33
CA ILE A 26 -7.73 14.40 -12.77
C ILE A 26 -6.58 15.01 -11.97
N PHE A 27 -6.60 14.87 -10.65
CA PHE A 27 -5.53 15.36 -9.79
C PHE A 27 -4.17 14.73 -10.12
N LYS A 28 -4.13 13.40 -10.30
CA LYS A 28 -2.92 12.65 -10.67
C LYS A 28 -2.39 13.11 -12.03
N LEU A 29 -3.26 13.27 -13.04
CA LEU A 29 -2.88 13.78 -14.36
C LEU A 29 -2.30 15.20 -14.29
N ASN A 30 -2.94 16.09 -13.53
CA ASN A 30 -2.46 17.45 -13.31
C ASN A 30 -1.10 17.49 -12.60
N LYS A 31 -0.83 16.52 -11.71
CA LYS A 31 0.49 16.36 -11.08
C LYS A 31 1.55 15.83 -12.03
N VAL A 32 1.22 14.85 -12.88
CA VAL A 32 2.16 14.30 -13.88
C VAL A 32 2.55 15.37 -14.91
N ASN A 33 1.59 16.20 -15.34
CA ASN A 33 1.82 17.24 -16.35
C ASN A 33 2.60 18.45 -15.80
N LYS A 34 2.59 18.66 -14.49
CA LYS A 34 3.45 19.64 -13.82
C LYS A 34 4.77 18.95 -13.47
N ASN A 35 5.75 19.01 -14.38
CA ASN A 35 7.14 18.54 -14.24
C ASN A 35 7.87 19.00 -12.95
N GLU A 36 7.25 19.83 -12.11
CA GLU A 36 7.83 20.45 -10.92
C GLU A 36 7.86 19.55 -9.66
N GLN A 37 7.14 18.41 -9.63
CA GLN A 37 7.12 17.50 -8.47
C GLN A 37 7.99 16.24 -8.60
N LEU A 38 8.77 16.07 -9.67
CA LEU A 38 9.79 15.02 -9.74
C LEU A 38 10.90 15.16 -8.68
N ASN A 39 10.93 16.26 -7.92
CA ASN A 39 11.94 16.50 -6.88
C ASN A 39 11.70 15.72 -5.57
N TYR A 40 10.50 15.16 -5.33
CA TYR A 40 10.23 14.36 -4.13
C TYR A 40 9.72 12.97 -4.48
N VAL A 41 10.64 12.01 -4.45
CA VAL A 41 10.34 10.58 -4.45
C VAL A 41 10.61 10.09 -3.03
N PRO A 42 9.60 9.58 -2.29
CA PRO A 42 9.81 9.04 -0.96
C PRO A 42 10.98 8.05 -0.94
N TYR A 43 11.97 8.34 -0.09
CA TYR A 43 13.06 7.40 0.15
C TYR A 43 12.56 6.36 1.14
N VAL A 44 12.34 5.15 0.65
CA VAL A 44 11.90 4.01 1.46
C VAL A 44 12.83 2.82 1.27
N THR A 45 13.08 2.09 2.34
CA THR A 45 13.99 0.94 2.38
C THR A 45 13.24 -0.34 2.73
N ARG A 46 13.85 -1.50 2.44
CA ARG A 46 13.32 -2.80 2.87
C ARG A 46 13.02 -2.77 4.38
N LYS A 47 11.99 -3.51 4.80
CA LYS A 47 11.43 -3.59 6.17
C LYS A 47 10.51 -2.44 6.58
N GLN A 48 10.59 -1.29 5.94
CA GLN A 48 9.73 -0.16 6.29
C GLN A 48 8.26 -0.44 5.99
N VAL A 49 7.40 -0.03 6.91
CA VAL A 49 5.95 -0.05 6.75
C VAL A 49 5.49 1.30 6.23
N VAL A 50 4.69 1.27 5.16
CA VAL A 50 4.22 2.43 4.43
C VAL A 50 2.73 2.31 4.12
N TRP A 51 2.01 3.42 4.15
CA TRP A 51 0.67 3.50 3.59
C TRP A 51 0.75 3.67 2.07
N VAL A 52 0.05 2.81 1.33
CA VAL A 52 0.08 2.76 -0.14
C VAL A 52 -1.32 2.89 -0.70
N ASP A 53 -1.52 3.82 -1.65
CA ASP A 53 -2.72 3.86 -2.49
C ASP A 53 -2.64 2.79 -3.59
N PHE A 54 -3.34 1.67 -3.38
CA PHE A 54 -3.46 0.59 -4.36
C PHE A 54 -4.44 0.92 -5.51
N GLY A 55 -5.17 2.04 -5.45
CA GLY A 55 -6.14 2.46 -6.45
C GLY A 55 -7.43 1.65 -6.42
N VAL A 56 -8.25 1.79 -7.46
CA VAL A 56 -9.46 0.98 -7.68
C VAL A 56 -9.10 -0.14 -8.64
N ASN A 57 -9.16 -1.36 -8.13
CA ASN A 57 -8.83 -2.63 -8.79
C ASN A 57 -10.09 -3.51 -8.84
N VAL A 58 -9.95 -4.68 -9.48
CA VAL A 58 -11.07 -5.58 -9.78
C VAL A 58 -11.03 -6.85 -8.92
N GLY A 59 -12.21 -7.40 -8.64
CA GLY A 59 -12.32 -8.67 -7.92
C GLY A 59 -11.78 -8.60 -6.50
N GLN A 60 -10.88 -9.53 -6.16
CA GLN A 60 -10.30 -9.69 -4.81
C GLN A 60 -8.98 -8.93 -4.63
N GLU A 61 -8.56 -8.15 -5.62
CA GLU A 61 -7.39 -7.28 -5.50
C GLU A 61 -7.62 -6.22 -4.42
N LEU A 62 -6.56 -5.89 -3.68
CA LEU A 62 -6.63 -4.83 -2.68
C LEU A 62 -6.93 -3.48 -3.33
N ASN A 63 -7.91 -2.77 -2.76
CA ASN A 63 -8.37 -1.47 -3.21
C ASN A 63 -7.99 -0.38 -2.21
N HIS A 64 -7.79 0.84 -2.70
CA HIS A 64 -7.56 2.03 -1.91
C HIS A 64 -6.32 1.95 -0.99
N SER A 65 -6.32 2.72 0.10
CA SER A 65 -5.18 2.86 0.99
C SER A 65 -5.08 1.68 1.95
N HIS A 66 -3.94 0.99 1.93
CA HIS A 66 -3.60 -0.05 2.90
C HIS A 66 -2.14 0.10 3.34
N PRO A 67 -1.80 -0.33 4.56
CA PRO A 67 -0.40 -0.43 4.92
C PRO A 67 0.25 -1.60 4.19
N ALA A 68 1.54 -1.48 3.95
CA ALA A 68 2.34 -2.50 3.30
C ALA A 68 3.78 -2.43 3.79
N VAL A 69 4.45 -3.57 3.90
CA VAL A 69 5.90 -3.61 4.13
C VAL A 69 6.65 -3.55 2.81
N VAL A 70 7.72 -2.76 2.77
CA VAL A 70 8.64 -2.72 1.64
C VAL A 70 9.49 -3.99 1.62
N LEU A 71 9.32 -4.79 0.57
CA LEU A 71 10.17 -5.94 0.30
C LEU A 71 11.44 -5.53 -0.44
N TYR A 72 11.32 -4.65 -1.43
CA TYR A 72 12.47 -4.25 -2.23
C TYR A 72 12.32 -2.83 -2.75
N SER A 73 13.36 -2.03 -2.57
CA SER A 73 13.48 -0.67 -3.05
C SER A 73 14.91 -0.40 -3.49
N ARG A 74 15.08 0.38 -4.55
CA ARG A 74 16.38 0.91 -4.96
C ARG A 74 16.38 2.43 -4.93
N PRO A 75 17.53 3.08 -4.64
CA PRO A 75 17.72 4.49 -4.95
C PRO A 75 17.47 4.74 -6.44
N ASN A 76 16.92 5.90 -6.77
CA ASN A 76 16.69 6.37 -8.16
C ASN A 76 15.75 5.51 -9.02
N VAL A 77 15.12 4.47 -8.46
CA VAL A 77 14.03 3.73 -9.10
C VAL A 77 12.70 4.25 -8.55
N GLY A 78 11.80 4.65 -9.44
CA GLY A 78 10.50 5.22 -9.09
C GLY A 78 9.47 4.22 -8.58
N THR A 79 9.80 2.92 -8.57
CA THR A 79 8.95 1.83 -8.09
C THR A 79 9.54 1.12 -6.89
N VAL A 80 8.67 0.46 -6.12
CA VAL A 80 8.99 -0.33 -4.93
C VAL A 80 8.14 -1.60 -4.94
N LEU A 81 8.70 -2.73 -4.53
CA LEU A 81 7.96 -3.97 -4.29
C LEU A 81 7.48 -4.00 -2.84
N VAL A 82 6.19 -4.21 -2.65
CA VAL A 82 5.56 -4.21 -1.33
C VAL A 82 4.73 -5.47 -1.09
N ALA A 83 4.60 -5.85 0.18
CA ALA A 83 3.67 -6.86 0.66
C ALA A 83 2.60 -6.17 1.53
N PRO A 84 1.30 -6.21 1.14
CA PRO A 84 0.26 -5.55 1.91
C PRO A 84 0.03 -6.18 3.28
N LEU A 85 -0.31 -5.34 4.25
CA LEU A 85 -0.64 -5.72 5.62
C LEU A 85 -2.15 -5.62 5.86
N THR A 86 -2.64 -6.45 6.79
CA THR A 86 -4.05 -6.45 7.20
C THR A 86 -4.19 -6.68 8.70
N SER A 87 -5.27 -6.13 9.26
CA SER A 87 -5.68 -6.36 10.65
C SER A 87 -6.47 -7.65 10.81
N LYS A 88 -6.89 -8.26 9.71
CA LYS A 88 -7.77 -9.45 9.72
C LYS A 88 -6.95 -10.72 9.59
N SER A 89 -7.09 -11.59 10.57
CA SER A 89 -6.64 -12.97 10.43
C SER A 89 -7.44 -13.68 9.33
N ASN A 90 -6.81 -14.65 8.70
CA ASN A 90 -7.44 -15.55 7.74
C ASN A 90 -6.83 -16.93 7.91
N THR A 91 -7.62 -17.99 7.70
CA THR A 91 -7.16 -19.38 7.72
C THR A 91 -6.40 -19.78 6.45
N SER A 92 -6.36 -18.88 5.47
CA SER A 92 -5.63 -19.06 4.22
C SER A 92 -4.11 -19.06 4.43
N ASP A 93 -3.41 -19.94 3.73
CA ASP A 93 -1.95 -20.11 3.75
C ASP A 93 -1.18 -18.94 3.12
N VAL A 94 -1.89 -18.01 2.46
CA VAL A 94 -1.31 -16.78 1.89
C VAL A 94 -1.48 -15.55 2.78
N VAL A 95 -2.02 -15.72 3.99
CA VAL A 95 -2.10 -14.67 5.02
C VAL A 95 -1.26 -15.10 6.22
N ILE A 96 -0.12 -14.44 6.39
CA ILE A 96 0.90 -14.82 7.36
C ILE A 96 0.79 -13.93 8.59
N ASP A 97 0.63 -14.52 9.77
CA ASP A 97 0.79 -13.79 11.03
C ASP A 97 2.26 -13.45 11.21
N ILE A 98 2.54 -12.14 11.29
CA ILE A 98 3.88 -11.58 11.48
C ILE A 98 4.02 -10.97 12.89
N GLY A 99 3.00 -11.07 13.74
CA GLY A 99 3.00 -10.48 15.07
C GLY A 99 2.85 -8.95 15.07
N GLU A 100 2.91 -8.36 16.27
CA GLU A 100 2.80 -6.92 16.48
C GLU A 100 3.97 -6.16 15.84
N ILE A 101 3.68 -5.03 15.21
CA ILE A 101 4.68 -4.16 14.60
C ILE A 101 4.90 -2.96 15.52
N GLU A 102 6.15 -2.77 15.94
CA GLU A 102 6.51 -1.66 16.83
C GLU A 102 6.12 -0.31 16.22
N ASN A 103 5.48 0.55 17.02
CA ASN A 103 5.02 1.88 16.62
C ASN A 103 4.01 1.88 15.45
N PHE A 104 3.27 0.78 15.25
CA PHE A 104 2.25 0.64 14.22
C PHE A 104 1.01 -0.14 14.70
N GLU A 105 -0.10 0.58 14.87
CA GLU A 105 -1.30 0.06 15.52
C GLU A 105 -2.17 -0.83 14.61
N GLY A 106 -2.62 -1.97 15.13
CA GLY A 106 -3.76 -2.72 14.58
C GLY A 106 -3.47 -3.61 13.37
N PHE A 107 -2.21 -3.82 12.95
CA PHE A 107 -1.87 -4.70 11.82
C PHE A 107 -0.79 -5.71 12.23
N SER A 108 -1.10 -6.99 12.02
CA SER A 108 -0.20 -8.10 12.39
C SER A 108 -0.15 -9.22 11.34
N TYR A 109 -0.82 -9.05 10.19
CA TYR A 109 -0.87 -10.07 9.14
C TYR A 109 -0.37 -9.52 7.81
N CYS A 110 0.34 -10.34 7.04
CA CYS A 110 0.88 -10.03 5.72
C CYS A 110 0.18 -10.87 4.63
N LYS A 111 -0.29 -10.23 3.57
CA LYS A 111 -0.96 -10.89 2.42
C LYS A 111 0.03 -11.17 1.30
N ILE A 112 0.61 -12.36 1.27
CA ILE A 112 1.65 -12.75 0.32
C ILE A 112 1.12 -13.14 -1.07
N ASP A 113 -0.20 -13.28 -1.23
CA ASP A 113 -0.86 -13.40 -2.54
C ASP A 113 -1.03 -12.07 -3.26
N GLN A 114 -0.89 -10.95 -2.54
CA GLN A 114 -1.14 -9.59 -3.05
C GLN A 114 0.16 -8.78 -3.23
N LEU A 115 1.31 -9.44 -3.35
CA LEU A 115 2.59 -8.76 -3.60
C LEU A 115 2.52 -7.96 -4.90
N ARG A 116 3.00 -6.72 -4.88
CA ARG A 116 3.03 -5.92 -6.11
C ARG A 116 4.06 -4.82 -6.12
N ALA A 117 4.55 -4.53 -7.31
CA ALA A 117 5.33 -3.32 -7.56
C ALA A 117 4.38 -2.13 -7.68
N VAL A 118 4.65 -1.06 -6.91
CA VAL A 118 3.90 0.19 -6.96
C VAL A 118 4.84 1.35 -7.24
N SER A 119 4.33 2.43 -7.82
CA SER A 119 5.05 3.70 -7.89
C SER A 119 5.26 4.24 -6.47
N LYS A 120 6.45 4.76 -6.16
CA LYS A 120 6.74 5.45 -4.90
C LYS A 120 5.87 6.68 -4.70
N LEU A 121 5.29 7.25 -5.76
CA LEU A 121 4.31 8.33 -5.68
C LEU A 121 2.95 7.89 -5.11
N ARG A 122 2.71 6.58 -4.97
CA ARG A 122 1.53 6.02 -4.29
C ARG A 122 1.73 5.90 -2.78
N ILE A 123 2.95 6.12 -2.29
CA ILE A 123 3.26 6.10 -0.87
C ILE A 123 2.77 7.40 -0.23
N GLN A 124 1.99 7.25 0.84
CA GLN A 124 1.40 8.37 1.56
C GLN A 124 2.34 8.79 2.70
N THR A 125 3.19 9.78 2.45
CA THR A 125 4.08 10.35 3.46
C THR A 125 3.45 11.57 4.14
N LYS A 126 3.71 11.75 5.44
CA LYS A 126 3.30 12.93 6.21
C LYS A 126 4.53 13.81 6.48
N LYS A 127 4.43 15.11 6.18
CA LYS A 127 5.47 16.07 6.52
C LYS A 127 5.19 16.67 7.90
N HIS A 128 6.11 16.51 8.84
CA HIS A 128 6.03 17.08 10.18
C HIS A 128 7.41 17.53 10.63
N GLU A 129 7.54 18.73 11.18
CA GLU A 129 8.83 19.33 11.61
C GLU A 129 9.96 19.22 10.56
N ASN A 130 9.63 19.47 9.29
CA ASN A 130 10.54 19.34 8.14
C ASN A 130 11.08 17.93 7.86
N LYS A 131 10.60 16.91 8.57
CA LYS A 131 10.86 15.49 8.30
C LYS A 131 9.65 14.83 7.66
N TYR A 132 9.89 13.69 7.02
CA TYR A 132 8.84 12.86 6.43
C TYR A 132 8.68 11.58 7.24
N TYR A 133 7.42 11.24 7.48
CA TYR A 133 7.01 10.07 8.26
C TYR A 133 6.02 9.23 7.47
N ASN A 134 6.13 7.91 7.62
CA ASN A 134 5.26 6.94 6.97
C ASN A 134 4.03 6.62 7.80
N ASN A 135 4.04 6.92 9.10
CA ASN A 135 2.93 6.67 9.99
C ASN A 135 2.67 7.85 10.94
N TYR A 136 1.41 7.97 11.34
CA TYR A 136 0.96 8.77 12.48
C TYR A 136 0.11 7.85 13.35
N ASN A 137 0.63 7.50 14.52
CA ASN A 137 -0.07 6.67 15.51
C ASN A 137 -1.15 7.54 16.17
N ARG A 138 -2.42 7.10 16.10
CA ARG A 138 -3.54 7.90 16.60
C ARG A 138 -3.72 7.76 18.11
N GLU A 139 -3.24 6.66 18.68
CA GLU A 139 -3.33 6.39 20.11
C GLU A 139 -2.29 7.21 20.90
N THR A 140 -1.05 7.25 20.42
CA THR A 140 0.05 8.00 21.05
C THR A 140 0.18 9.43 20.53
N GLY A 141 -0.36 9.72 19.34
CA GLY A 141 -0.22 11.02 18.68
C GLY A 141 1.17 11.25 18.08
N GLU A 142 1.95 10.19 17.88
CA GLU A 142 3.34 10.28 17.44
C GLU A 142 3.52 9.98 15.94
N TYR A 143 4.45 10.69 15.32
CA TYR A 143 4.89 10.42 13.96
C TYR A 143 6.04 9.41 13.96
N SER A 144 5.93 8.36 13.16
CA SER A 144 6.92 7.28 13.13
C SER A 144 7.21 6.77 11.71
N ASN A 145 8.32 6.04 11.57
CA ASN A 145 8.67 5.26 10.38
C ASN A 145 8.80 3.80 10.82
N PRO A 146 7.68 3.08 10.99
CA PRO A 146 7.69 1.73 11.54
C PRO A 146 8.42 0.77 10.61
N GLU A 147 9.12 -0.20 11.18
CA GLU A 147 9.85 -1.23 10.46
C GLU A 147 9.55 -2.60 11.05
N LEU A 148 9.48 -3.61 10.19
CA LEU A 148 9.42 -4.99 10.64
C LEU A 148 10.79 -5.42 11.19
N SER A 149 10.77 -6.24 12.24
CA SER A 149 11.96 -6.91 12.75
C SER A 149 12.53 -7.89 11.71
N THR A 150 13.77 -8.33 11.91
CA THR A 150 14.38 -9.34 11.03
C THR A 150 13.60 -10.66 11.07
N GLU A 151 13.11 -11.06 12.24
CA GLU A 151 12.32 -12.25 12.45
C GLU A 151 11.00 -12.17 11.67
N GLN A 152 10.30 -11.04 11.76
CA GLN A 152 9.06 -10.80 11.01
C GLN A 152 9.29 -10.85 9.49
N MET A 153 10.39 -10.25 9.02
CA MET A 153 10.77 -10.33 7.61
C MET A 153 11.09 -11.76 7.17
N ASN A 154 11.74 -12.56 8.01
CA ASN A 154 12.04 -13.96 7.71
C ASN A 154 10.76 -14.80 7.58
N LEU A 155 9.72 -14.51 8.36
CA LEU A 155 8.41 -15.16 8.20
C LEU A 155 7.83 -14.91 6.81
N ILE A 156 7.87 -13.65 6.35
CA ILE A 156 7.39 -13.28 5.02
C ILE A 156 8.24 -13.94 3.94
N ASP A 157 9.56 -13.86 4.03
CA ASP A 157 10.47 -14.43 3.03
C ASP A 157 10.30 -15.95 2.91
N LYS A 158 10.18 -16.66 4.03
CA LYS A 158 9.93 -18.10 4.05
C LYS A 158 8.60 -18.44 3.36
N ALA A 159 7.54 -17.71 3.68
CA ALA A 159 6.24 -17.96 3.09
C ALA A 159 6.20 -17.69 1.58
N ILE A 160 6.89 -16.64 1.12
CA ILE A 160 7.08 -16.36 -0.33
C ILE A 160 7.87 -17.48 -1.01
N GLN A 161 8.90 -18.04 -0.37
CA GLN A 161 9.65 -19.17 -0.91
C GLN A 161 8.79 -20.43 -0.99
N GLU A 162 7.95 -20.69 0.01
CA GLU A 162 7.06 -21.85 0.03
C GLU A 162 5.96 -21.79 -1.03
N LEU A 163 5.45 -20.59 -1.37
CA LEU A 163 4.49 -20.39 -2.46
C LEU A 163 4.96 -21.03 -3.78
N LYS A 164 6.25 -20.94 -4.08
CA LYS A 164 6.86 -21.51 -5.29
C LYS A 164 6.63 -23.02 -5.42
N PHE A 165 6.47 -23.72 -4.31
CA PHE A 165 6.38 -25.18 -4.27
C PHE A 165 4.95 -25.69 -4.07
N LYS A 166 4.00 -24.81 -3.73
CA LYS A 166 2.60 -25.17 -3.43
C LYS A 166 1.63 -24.94 -4.60
N SER A 167 2.03 -24.22 -5.66
CA SER A 167 1.19 -24.11 -6.85
C SER A 167 1.12 -25.46 -7.57
N LYS A 168 -0.04 -26.12 -7.47
CA LYS A 168 -0.38 -27.30 -8.28
C LYS A 168 -0.69 -26.89 -9.71
#